data_AF-A0A1I0JRV9-F1
#
_entry.id   AF-A0A1I0JRV9-F1
#
_cell.length_a   1.000
_cell.length_b   1.000
_cell.length_c   1.000
_cell.angle_alpha   90.00
_cell.angle_beta   90.00
_cell.angle_gamma   90.00
#
_symmetry.space_group_name_H-M   'P 1'
#
loop_
_entity.id
_entity.type
_entity.pdbx_description
1 polymer ?
#
loop_
_entity_poly.entity_id
_entity_poly.type
_entity_poly.pdbx_seq_one_letter_code
_entity_poly.pdbx_strand_id
1 'polypeptide(L)' 'MTQDAGRVAAKRINDHVELVHADHPELVFEVPRRDWEAFTTAVKSGAFDLGTLERAAEEHVA' A
#
# COMPACT_ATOMS: atom_id res chain seq x y z
N MET A 1 -10.82 -15.02 12.65
CA MET A 1 -10.45 -13.60 12.81
C MET A 1 -10.26 -13.06 11.41
N THR A 2 -11.25 -12.35 10.88
CA THR A 2 -11.06 -11.61 9.62
C THR A 2 -10.07 -10.51 9.97
N GLN A 3 -8.86 -10.59 9.43
CA GLN A 3 -7.97 -9.44 9.38
C GLN A 3 -8.78 -8.38 8.65
N ASP A 4 -9.13 -7.31 9.37
CA ASP A 4 -9.71 -6.13 8.75
C ASP A 4 -8.61 -5.63 7.81
N ALA A 5 -8.73 -5.96 6.53
CA ALA A 5 -7.74 -5.57 5.53
C ALA A 5 -7.74 -4.05 5.51
N GLY A 6 -6.76 -3.45 6.17
CA GLY A 6 -6.71 -2.02 6.47
C GLY A 6 -7.05 -1.22 5.22
N ARG A 7 -8.01 -0.31 5.34
CA ARG A 7 -8.43 0.46 4.16
C ARG A 7 -7.27 1.33 3.70
N VAL A 8 -6.95 1.31 2.42
CA VAL A 8 -5.90 2.15 1.83
C VAL A 8 -6.49 3.14 0.86
N ALA A 9 -6.10 4.40 1.01
CA ALA A 9 -6.37 5.45 0.06
C ALA A 9 -5.22 5.52 -0.94
N ALA A 10 -5.52 5.33 -2.23
CA ALA A 10 -4.56 5.53 -3.30
C ALA A 10 -4.67 6.95 -3.85
N LYS A 11 -3.56 7.69 -3.86
CA LYS A 11 -3.44 9.04 -4.42
C LYS A 11 -2.41 9.04 -5.52
N ARG A 12 -2.83 9.41 -6.73
CA ARG A 12 -1.93 9.53 -7.88
C ARG A 12 -1.26 10.90 -7.90
N ILE A 13 0.06 10.91 -7.93
CA ILE A 13 0.91 12.07 -8.18
C ILE A 13 1.63 11.86 -9.52
N ASN A 14 2.06 12.92 -10.18
CA ASN A 14 2.51 12.90 -11.58
C ASN A 14 3.41 11.69 -11.95
N ASP A 15 4.42 11.41 -11.11
CA ASP A 15 5.43 10.38 -11.32
C ASP A 15 5.29 9.13 -10.44
N HIS A 16 4.38 9.11 -9.46
CA HIS A 16 4.18 7.98 -8.55
C HIS A 16 2.75 7.91 -7.98
N VAL A 17 2.38 6.78 -7.38
CA VAL A 17 1.13 6.64 -6.62
C VAL A 17 1.49 6.47 -5.15
N GLU A 18 0.92 7.30 -4.29
CA GLU A 18 0.98 7.16 -2.83
C GLU A 18 -0.16 6.23 -2.39
N LEU A 19 0.16 5.20 -1.61
CA LEU A 19 -0.79 4.37 -0.91
C LEU A 19 -0.71 4.72 0.58
N VAL A 20 -1.77 5.30 1.11
CA VAL A 20 -1.83 5.77 2.50
C VAL A 20 -2.74 4.86 3.30
N HIS A 21 -2.26 4.37 4.44
CA HIS A 21 -3.06 3.56 5.36
C HIS A 21 -4.12 4.44 6.06
N ALA A 22 -5.38 3.99 6.10
CA ALA A 22 -6.47 4.80 6.65
C ALA A 22 -6.34 5.03 8.16
N ASP A 23 -5.96 3.99 8.92
CA ASP A 23 -5.82 4.07 10.38
C ASP A 23 -4.46 4.64 10.82
N HIS A 24 -3.49 4.68 9.90
CA HIS A 24 -2.11 5.08 10.13
C HIS A 24 -1.61 5.95 8.97
N PRO A 25 -2.13 7.19 8.83
CA PRO A 25 -1.84 8.05 7.69
C PRO A 25 -0.36 8.45 7.57
N GLU A 26 0.43 8.24 8.63
CA GLU A 26 1.89 8.35 8.62
C GLU A 26 2.58 7.29 7.75
N LEU A 27 1.87 6.20 7.42
CA LEU A 27 2.37 5.13 6.58
C LEU A 27 1.96 5.36 5.14
N VAL A 28 2.95 5.75 4.34
CA VAL A 28 2.81 6.02 2.92
C VAL A 28 3.74 5.10 2.16
N PHE A 29 3.18 4.32 1.24
CA PHE A 29 3.96 3.53 0.28
C PHE A 29 3.89 4.16 -1.10
N GLU A 30 5.06 4.49 -1.65
CA GLU A 30 5.18 5.12 -2.96
C GLU A 30 5.41 4.07 -4.05
N VAL A 31 4.54 4.05 -5.05
CA VAL A 31 4.67 3.23 -6.25
C VAL A 31 5.12 4.12 -7.41
N PRO A 32 6.42 4.14 -7.77
CA PRO A 32 6.89 4.94 -8.89
C PRO A 32 6.31 4.43 -10.21
N ARG A 33 6.16 5.33 -11.18
CA ARG A 33 5.49 5.04 -12.46
C ARG A 33 6.06 3.82 -13.21
N ARG A 34 7.37 3.59 -13.11
CA ARG A 34 8.04 2.43 -13.72
C ARG A 34 7.51 1.08 -13.22
N ASP A 35 6.96 1.06 -12.00
CA ASP A 35 6.53 -0.17 -11.31
C ASP A 35 5.00 -0.33 -11.35
N TRP A 36 4.26 0.56 -12.02
CA TRP A 36 2.79 0.54 -12.07
C TRP A 36 2.21 -0.73 -12.70
N GLU A 37 2.85 -1.25 -13.74
CA GLU A 37 2.37 -2.47 -14.41
C GLU A 37 2.48 -3.68 -13.47
N ALA A 38 3.63 -3.83 -12.80
CA ALA A 38 3.86 -4.88 -11.82
C ALA A 38 2.92 -4.73 -10.62
N PHE A 39 2.76 -3.51 -10.11
CA PHE A 39 1.85 -3.20 -9.01
C PHE A 39 0.39 -3.52 -9.34
N THR A 40 -0.10 -3.06 -10.50
CA THR A 40 -1.49 -3.32 -10.91
C THR A 40 -1.74 -4.81 -11.13
N THR A 41 -0.74 -5.53 -11.64
CA THR A 41 -0.81 -6.99 -11.80
C THR A 41 -0.89 -7.68 -10.44
N ALA A 42 -0.03 -7.29 -9.49
CA ALA A 42 -0.06 -7.84 -8.13
C ALA A 42 -1.40 -7.59 -7.43
N VAL A 43 -1.97 -6.38 -7.55
CA VAL A 43 -3.30 -6.03 -7.02
C VAL A 43 -4.39 -6.89 -7.66
N LYS A 44 -4.42 -7.00 -8.99
CA LYS A 44 -5.43 -7.80 -9.71
C LYS A 44 -5.33 -9.29 -9.41
N SER A 45 -4.12 -9.80 -9.17
CA SER A 45 -3.88 -11.18 -8.81
C SER A 45 -4.14 -11.48 -7.33
N GLY A 46 -4.46 -10.47 -6.51
CA GLY A 46 -4.58 -10.61 -5.06
C GLY A 46 -3.24 -10.93 -4.36
N ALA A 47 -2.13 -10.79 -5.08
CA ALA A 47 -0.77 -10.99 -4.56
C ALA A 47 -0.23 -9.75 -3.86
N PHE A 48 -0.84 -8.58 -4.13
CA PHE A 48 -0.64 -7.39 -3.34
C PHE A 48 -1.60 -7.44 -2.15
N ASP A 49 -1.12 -8.04 -1.06
CA ASP A 49 -1.82 -8.04 0.21
C ASP A 49 -1.36 -6.83 1.04
N LEU A 50 -2.34 -6.16 1.65
CA LEU A 50 -2.16 -5.00 2.53
C LEU A 50 -1.20 -5.29 3.70
N GLY A 51 -0.93 -6.56 3.97
CA GLY A 51 0.14 -7.00 4.86
C GLY A 51 1.51 -6.37 4.58
N THR A 52 1.81 -5.91 3.37
CA THR A 52 3.07 -5.16 3.10
C THR A 52 3.09 -3.80 3.80
N LEU A 53 1.95 -3.11 3.82
CA LEU A 53 1.79 -1.83 4.53
C LEU A 53 1.70 -2.04 6.04
N GLU A 54 1.05 -3.11 6.49
CA GLU A 54 1.02 -3.48 7.91
C GLU A 54 2.41 -3.87 8.43
N ARG A 55 3.25 -4.58 7.66
CA ARG A 55 4.65 -4.85 8.05
C ARG A 55 5.45 -3.56 8.20
N ALA A 56 5.31 -2.63 7.26
CA ALA A 56 5.94 -1.31 7.37
C ALA A 56 5.41 -0.51 8.57
N ALA A 57 4.13 -0.69 8.94
CA ALA A 57 3.53 -0.16 10.17
C ALA A 57 4.21 -0.72 11.42
N GLU A 58 4.30 -2.06 11.50
CA GLU A 58 4.91 -2.77 12.63
C GLU A 58 6.38 -2.37 12.81
N GLU A 59 7.12 -2.16 11.73
CA GLU A 59 8.53 -1.77 11.76
C GLU A 59 8.76 -0.30 12.13
N HIS A 60 7.82 0.60 11.84
CA HIS A 60 7.92 2.03 12.20
C HIS A 60 7.51 2.35 13.64
N VAL A 61 6.79 1.45 14.30
CA VAL A 61 6.33 1.61 15.70
C VAL A 61 7.33 1.02 16.72
N ALA A 62 8.39 0.34 16.26
CA ALA A 62 9.40 -0.33 17.10
C ALA A 62 10.59 0.55 17.50
#